data_AF-A0A850QA67-F1
#
_entry.id   AF-A0A850QA67-F1
#
_cell.length_a   1.000
_cell.length_b   1.000
_cell.length_c   1.000
_cell.angle_alpha   90.00
_cell.angle_beta   90.00
_cell.angle_gamma   90.00
#
_symmetry.space_group_name_H-M   'P 1'
#
loop_
_entity.id
_entity.type
_entity.pdbx_description
1 polymer ?
#
loop_
_entity_poly.entity_id
_entity_poly.type
_entity_poly.pdbx_seq_one_letter_code
_entity_poly.pdbx_strand_id
1 'polypeptide(L)'
;RPNQLWQTDFTYLKVIGWGWFYLSTILDDYGRYIIAWKLCTTMKASDVTDTLDLALQASGCERATVRHKPRLLSDNGASYISG
;
A
#
# COMPACT_ATOMS: atom_id res chain seq x y z
N ARG A 1 3.16 6.86 16.50
CA ARG A 1 2.51 5.65 17.06
C ARG A 1 2.20 4.72 15.88
N PRO A 2 2.10 3.40 16.08
CA PRO A 2 1.66 2.49 15.02
C PRO A 2 0.35 2.98 14.39
N ASN A 3 0.20 2.80 13.09
CA ASN A 3 -1.00 3.14 12.31
C ASN A 3 -1.36 4.64 12.31
N GLN A 4 -0.37 5.53 12.33
CA GLN A 4 -0.58 6.98 12.15
C GLN A 4 -0.17 7.50 10.77
N LEU A 5 0.89 6.92 10.21
CA LEU A 5 1.43 7.25 8.90
C LEU A 5 1.83 5.96 8.22
N TRP A 6 1.35 5.77 7.00
CA TRP A 6 1.68 4.64 6.15
C TRP A 6 2.41 5.13 4.91
N GLN A 7 3.42 4.39 4.49
CA GLN A 7 4.10 4.58 3.22
C GLN A 7 3.57 3.57 2.21
N THR A 8 3.46 3.98 0.94
CA THR A 8 3.13 3.08 -0.17
C THR A 8 4.19 3.18 -1.26
N ASP A 9 4.50 2.04 -1.87
CA ASP A 9 5.46 1.93 -2.97
C ASP A 9 5.08 0.82 -3.95
N PHE A 10 5.49 1.01 -5.22
CA PHE A 10 5.43 0.00 -6.28
C PHE A 10 6.85 -0.39 -6.68
N THR A 11 7.21 -1.64 -6.37
CA THR A 11 8.49 -2.22 -6.81
C THR A 11 8.27 -3.16 -7.99
N TYR A 12 9.03 -2.97 -9.08
CA TYR A 12 9.00 -3.86 -10.24
C TYR A 12 9.95 -5.03 -10.06
N LEU A 13 9.45 -6.27 -10.16
CA LEU A 13 10.24 -7.48 -9.92
C LEU A 13 9.91 -8.60 -10.91
N LYS A 14 10.89 -9.46 -11.18
CA LYS A 14 10.76 -10.61 -12.07
C LYS A 14 10.50 -11.88 -11.27
N VAL A 15 9.36 -12.50 -11.50
CA VAL A 15 9.05 -13.85 -10.98
C VAL A 15 9.51 -14.87 -12.02
N ILE A 16 10.47 -15.71 -11.65
CA ILE A 16 11.03 -16.72 -12.55
C ILE A 16 9.94 -17.68 -13.01
N GLY A 17 9.76 -17.80 -14.32
CA GLY A 17 8.74 -18.65 -14.95
C GLY A 17 7.38 -17.99 -15.16
N TRP A 18 7.07 -16.86 -14.51
CA TRP A 18 5.76 -16.19 -14.61
C TRP A 18 5.85 -14.82 -15.30
N GLY A 19 7.04 -14.22 -15.33
CA GLY A 19 7.28 -12.94 -15.98
C GLY A 19 7.46 -11.80 -14.99
N TRP A 20 7.17 -10.59 -15.44
CA TRP A 20 7.36 -9.37 -14.67
C TRP A 20 6.08 -8.94 -13.96
N PHE A 21 6.22 -8.45 -12.74
CA PHE A 21 5.12 -8.01 -11.90
C PHE A 21 5.50 -6.74 -11.13
N TYR A 22 4.47 -6.02 -10.69
CA TYR A 22 4.56 -4.92 -9.76
C TYR A 22 4.14 -5.40 -8.38
N LEU A 23 4.95 -5.13 -7.37
CA LEU A 23 4.62 -5.38 -5.98
C LEU A 23 4.15 -4.08 -5.35
N SER A 24 2.85 -3.97 -5.07
CA SER A 24 2.28 -2.88 -4.29
C SER A 24 2.41 -3.18 -2.81
N THR A 25 2.89 -2.24 -2.00
CA THR A 25 3.09 -2.42 -0.56
C THR A 25 2.50 -1.28 0.25
N ILE A 26 2.00 -1.58 1.45
CA ILE A 26 1.63 -0.61 2.47
C ILE A 26 2.44 -0.91 3.73
N LEU A 27 3.22 0.06 4.19
CA LEU A 27 4.18 -0.07 5.28
C LEU A 27 3.85 0.89 6.42
N ASP A 28 3.89 0.41 7.67
CA ASP A 28 3.77 1.27 8.86
C ASP A 28 5.06 2.06 9.07
N ASP A 29 4.99 3.39 9.07
CA ASP A 29 6.18 4.24 9.15
C ASP A 29 6.90 4.11 10.50
N TYR A 30 6.16 3.82 11.58
CA TYR A 30 6.70 3.70 12.94
C TYR A 30 7.50 2.41 13.13
N GLY A 31 6.91 1.25 12.84
CA GLY A 31 7.54 -0.07 13.07
C GLY A 31 8.26 -0.64 11.85
N ARG A 32 8.10 -0.03 10.67
CA ARG A 32 8.58 -0.52 9.36
C ARG A 32 8.02 -1.89 8.96
N TYR A 33 6.92 -2.32 9.57
CA TYR A 33 6.24 -3.56 9.22
C TYR A 33 5.40 -3.39 7.97
N ILE A 34 5.39 -4.39 7.09
CA ILE A 34 4.45 -4.47 5.97
C ILE A 34 3.08 -4.84 6.53
N ILE A 35 2.09 -3.96 6.31
CA ILE A 35 0.72 -4.16 6.76
C ILE A 35 -0.04 -5.00 5.73
N ALA A 36 0.11 -4.68 4.45
CA ALA A 36 -0.43 -5.44 3.34
C ALA A 36 0.44 -5.28 2.09
N TRP A 37 0.29 -6.23 1.18
CA TRP A 37 0.94 -6.20 -0.13
C TRP A 37 0.11 -6.96 -1.15
N LYS A 38 0.30 -6.63 -2.43
CA LYS A 38 -0.34 -7.32 -3.54
C LYS A 38 0.61 -7.40 -4.74
N LEU A 39 0.65 -8.57 -5.37
CA LEU A 39 1.31 -8.74 -6.65
C LEU A 39 0.34 -8.36 -7.77
N CYS A 40 0.73 -7.39 -8.59
CA CYS A 40 -0.09 -6.80 -9.65
C CYS A 40 0.62 -6.98 -11.00
N THR A 41 -0.18 -7.18 -12.05
CA THR A 41 0.33 -7.20 -13.43
C THR A 41 0.40 -5.80 -14.05
N THR A 42 -0.23 -4.81 -13.39
CA THR A 42 -0.19 -3.40 -13.79
C THR A 42 0.22 -2.52 -12.61
N MET A 43 0.44 -1.24 -12.91
CA MET A 43 0.76 -0.19 -11.94
C MET A 43 -0.37 0.86 -11.93
N LYS A 44 -1.64 0.42 -11.93
CA LYS A 44 -2.79 1.32 -11.97
C LYS A 44 -3.15 1.79 -10.56
N ALA A 45 -3.88 2.90 -10.46
CA ALA A 45 -4.39 3.34 -9.16
C ALA A 45 -5.33 2.33 -8.49
N SER A 46 -6.05 1.53 -9.28
CA SER A 46 -6.85 0.41 -8.74
C SER A 46 -5.98 -0.60 -8.00
N ASP A 47 -4.74 -0.86 -8.47
CA ASP A 47 -3.85 -1.83 -7.85
C ASP A 47 -3.40 -1.40 -6.45
N VAL A 48 -3.05 -0.11 -6.27
CA VAL A 48 -2.73 0.43 -4.94
C VAL A 48 -3.97 0.57 -4.08
N THR A 49 -5.11 0.96 -4.65
CA THR A 49 -6.38 1.09 -3.90
C THR A 49 -6.77 -0.24 -3.28
N ASP A 50 -6.72 -1.33 -4.05
CA ASP A 50 -6.97 -2.69 -3.54
C ASP A 50 -6.01 -3.06 -2.40
N THR A 51 -4.74 -2.68 -2.52
CA THR A 51 -3.71 -2.98 -1.51
C THR A 51 -3.93 -2.16 -0.23
N LEU A 52 -4.42 -0.92 -0.36
CA LEU A 52 -4.79 -0.07 0.76
C LEU A 52 -6.02 -0.62 1.50
N ASP A 53 -7.02 -1.12 0.77
CA ASP A 53 -8.20 -1.75 1.38
C ASP A 53 -7.82 -2.99 2.20
N LEU A 54 -6.89 -3.82 1.69
CA LEU A 54 -6.31 -4.93 2.45
C LEU A 54 -5.59 -4.44 3.72
N ALA A 55 -4.86 -3.33 3.64
CA ALA A 55 -4.17 -2.76 4.80
C ALA A 55 -5.14 -2.22 5.86
N LEU A 56 -6.25 -1.59 5.43
CA LEU A 56 -7.31 -1.11 6.33
C LEU A 56 -7.95 -2.29 7.09
N GLN A 57 -8.27 -3.38 6.39
CA GLN A 57 -8.77 -4.61 7.00
C GLN A 57 -7.77 -5.22 7.98
N ALA A 58 -6.52 -5.40 7.57
CA ALA A 58 -5.48 -6.07 8.36
C ALA A 58 -5.08 -5.28 9.62
N SER A 59 -5.03 -3.95 9.53
CA SER A 59 -4.67 -3.08 10.66
C SER A 59 -5.76 -2.97 11.73
N GLY A 60 -6.99 -3.43 11.45
CA GLY A 60 -8.16 -3.20 12.30
C GLY A 60 -8.58 -1.72 12.38
N CYS A 61 -7.97 -0.86 11.56
CA CYS A 61 -8.27 0.58 11.53
C CYS A 61 -9.58 0.92 10.83
N GLU A 62 -10.29 -0.06 10.23
CA GLU A 62 -11.62 0.14 9.65
C GLU A 62 -12.63 0.73 10.62
N ARG A 63 -12.48 0.45 11.93
CA ARG A 63 -13.39 0.88 13.00
C ARG A 63 -12.72 1.78 14.03
N ALA A 64 -11.43 2.05 13.87
CA ALA A 64 -10.70 2.85 14.84
C ALA A 64 -11.26 4.27 14.78
N THR A 65 -11.80 4.75 15.90
CA THR A 65 -12.14 6.16 16.12
C THR A 65 -10.84 6.96 16.26
N VAL A 66 -9.98 6.88 15.26
CA VAL A 66 -8.72 7.61 15.27
C VAL A 66 -9.08 9.06 15.10
N ARG A 67 -8.50 9.92 15.95
CA ARG A 67 -8.62 11.38 15.85
C ARG A 67 -8.35 11.86 14.40
N HIS A 68 -7.54 11.09 13.64
CA HIS A 68 -7.32 11.19 12.19
C HIS A 68 -7.06 9.80 11.59
N LYS A 69 -7.66 9.44 10.45
CA LYS A 69 -7.30 8.23 9.68
C LYS A 69 -5.78 8.21 9.37
N PRO A 70 -5.14 7.03 9.20
CA PRO A 70 -3.74 6.94 8.82
C PRO A 70 -3.48 7.79 7.58
N ARG A 71 -2.46 8.65 7.63
CA ARG A 71 -2.06 9.43 6.46
C ARG A 71 -1.27 8.52 5.53
N LEU A 72 -1.53 8.61 4.23
CA LEU A 72 -0.77 7.88 3.23
C LEU A 72 0.31 8.81 2.65
N LEU A 73 1.54 8.32 2.60
CA LEU A 73 2.67 8.98 1.95
C LEU A 73 3.07 8.16 0.72
N SER A 74 3.05 8.79 -0.45
CA SER A 74 3.56 8.24 -1.71
C SER A 74 4.62 9.16 -2.30
N ASP A 75 5.34 8.66 -3.30
CA ASP A 75 6.38 9.38 -4.03
C ASP A 75 5.84 10.23 -5.20
N ASN A 76 4.52 10.46 -5.27
CA ASN A 76 3.86 11.17 -6.38
C ASN A 76 4.02 10.47 -7.75
N GLY A 77 4.30 9.16 -7.79
CA GLY A 77 4.21 8.37 -9.01
C GLY A 77 2.82 8.47 -9.67
N ALA A 78 2.75 8.26 -11.00
CA ALA A 78 1.52 8.46 -11.78
C ALA A 78 0.31 7.68 -11.24
N SER A 79 0.56 6.51 -10.65
CA SER A 79 -0.44 5.63 -10.03
C SER A 79 -1.01 6.17 -8.72
N TYR A 80 -0.37 7.16 -8.11
CA TYR A 80 -0.74 7.79 -6.85
C TYR A 80 -1.32 9.20 -7.02
N ILE A 81 -1.23 9.79 -8.22
CA ILE A 81 -1.75 11.13 -8.55
C ILE A 81 -3.08 11.06 -9.32
N SER A 82 -3.45 9.92 -9.90
CA SER A 82 -4.70 9.82 -10.67
C SER A 82 -5.91 10.08 -9.75
N GLY A 83 -6.67 11.13 -10.09
CA GLY A 83 -7.87 11.56 -9.37
C GLY A 83 -9.10 10.72 -9.64
#